data_AF-A0A8J7YPN9-F1
#
_entry.id   AF-A0A8J7YPN9-F1
#
_cell.length_a   1.000
_cell.length_b   1.000
_cell.length_c   1.000
_cell.angle_alpha   90.00
_cell.angle_beta   90.00
_cell.angle_gamma   90.00
#
_symmetry.space_group_name_H-M   'P 1'
#
loop_
_entity.id
_entity.type
_entity.pdbx_description
1 polymer ?
#
loop_
_entity_poly.entity_id
_entity_poly.type
_entity_poly.pdbx_seq_one_letter_code
_entity_poly.pdbx_strand_id
1 'polypeptide(L)'
;MTELKPGKLHEIEKLVSEILKLKKTIGVNKVCTGSLGEILSIAQLFKNDTRGSIFSIEYRGGTKKGEDFNVRMKNGDTVPVQVKASSDGHTCSTISFVFDEKDRDALKSLMKDPTGCPKQIPSSVQDKMKSQFKEKSRADKLIWICVFMSNPAAPEFFIYKNEEMIQLILKEYENYLFSKEHRDKFNFGLFTNGTVLRSMPDIDFMKKNDSGSGFNARDNWGKIFHT
;
A
#
# COMPACT_ATOMS: atom_id res chain seq x y z
N MET A 1 19.27 12.18 5.33
CA MET A 1 18.92 11.57 4.03
C MET A 1 20.04 10.59 3.69
N THR A 2 19.72 9.32 3.51
CA THR A 2 20.70 8.26 3.26
C THR A 2 20.53 7.76 1.83
N GLU A 3 21.62 7.79 1.05
CA GLU A 3 21.62 7.33 -0.34
C GLU A 3 22.20 5.90 -0.42
N LEU A 4 21.45 4.97 -0.98
CA LEU A 4 21.87 3.58 -1.21
C LEU A 4 22.24 3.38 -2.69
N LYS A 5 23.36 2.71 -2.96
CA LYS A 5 23.89 2.44 -4.31
C LYS A 5 23.92 0.93 -4.61
N PRO A 6 23.74 0.52 -5.89
CA PRO A 6 23.68 -0.90 -6.29
C PRO A 6 24.88 -1.77 -5.88
N GLY A 7 26.08 -1.18 -5.76
CA GLY A 7 27.32 -1.92 -5.40
C GLY A 7 27.33 -2.56 -4.01
N LYS A 8 26.28 -2.36 -3.21
CA LYS A 8 26.11 -2.94 -1.87
C LYS A 8 25.04 -4.05 -1.81
N LEU A 9 24.57 -4.57 -2.94
CA LEU A 9 23.50 -5.58 -2.96
C LEU A 9 23.80 -6.79 -2.06
N HIS A 10 25.02 -7.32 -2.09
CA HIS A 10 25.41 -8.44 -1.22
C HIS A 10 25.32 -8.11 0.28
N GLU A 11 25.66 -6.87 0.67
CA GLU A 11 25.51 -6.39 2.06
C GLU A 11 24.03 -6.27 2.43
N ILE A 12 23.19 -5.81 1.50
CA ILE A 12 21.73 -5.69 1.69
C ILE A 12 21.06 -7.06 1.79
N GLU A 13 21.44 -8.03 0.94
CA GLU A 13 20.92 -9.41 1.00
C GLU A 13 21.30 -10.11 2.30
N LYS A 14 22.55 -9.90 2.77
CA LYS A 14 23.00 -10.39 4.06
C LYS A 14 22.18 -9.77 5.19
N LEU A 15 21.97 -8.45 5.16
CA LEU A 15 21.14 -7.75 6.13
C LEU A 15 19.71 -8.29 6.15
N VAL A 16 19.10 -8.49 4.98
CA VAL A 16 17.75 -9.08 4.87
C VAL A 16 17.71 -10.49 5.46
N SER A 17 18.68 -11.34 5.14
CA SER A 17 18.77 -12.70 5.68
C SER A 17 18.87 -12.69 7.21
N GLU A 18 19.70 -11.80 7.77
CA GLU A 18 19.85 -11.64 9.21
C GLU A 18 18.57 -11.12 9.87
N ILE A 19 17.89 -10.15 9.26
CA ILE A 19 16.63 -9.62 9.80
C ILE A 19 15.50 -10.67 9.73
N LEU A 20 15.43 -11.47 8.66
CA LEU A 20 14.45 -12.56 8.55
C LEU A 20 14.72 -13.67 9.58
N LYS A 21 15.99 -13.98 9.86
CA LYS A 21 16.38 -14.91 10.94
C LYS A 21 15.97 -14.35 12.29
N LEU A 22 16.28 -13.08 12.57
CA LEU A 22 15.87 -12.41 13.81
C LEU A 22 14.34 -12.45 13.95
N LYS A 23 13.58 -12.11 12.90
CA LYS A 23 12.11 -12.23 12.91
C LYS A 23 11.63 -13.61 13.35
N LYS A 24 12.26 -14.69 12.88
CA LYS A 24 11.91 -16.07 13.25
C LYS A 24 12.21 -16.36 14.72
N THR A 25 13.28 -15.77 15.27
CA THR A 25 13.76 -16.04 16.63
C THR A 25 13.02 -15.20 17.69
N ILE A 26 12.83 -13.91 17.46
CA ILE A 26 12.28 -12.97 18.47
C ILE A 26 10.81 -12.61 18.22
N GLY A 27 10.26 -12.96 17.04
CA GLY A 27 9.00 -12.39 16.57
C GLY A 27 9.18 -10.90 16.22
N VAL A 28 8.54 -10.43 15.14
CA VAL A 28 8.51 -8.99 14.84
C VAL A 28 7.32 -8.39 15.56
N ASN A 29 7.57 -7.54 16.56
CA ASN A 29 6.53 -6.69 17.13
C ASN A 29 6.08 -5.67 16.06
N LYS A 30 4.79 -5.28 16.09
CA LYS A 30 4.14 -4.32 15.19
C LYS A 30 4.94 -3.02 14.97
N VAL A 31 5.74 -2.63 15.96
CA VAL A 31 6.59 -1.42 15.94
C VAL A 31 7.66 -1.48 14.82
N CYS A 32 8.21 -2.65 14.51
CA CYS A 32 9.29 -2.79 13.53
C CYS A 32 8.80 -3.22 12.13
N THR A 33 7.50 -3.47 11.98
CA THR A 33 6.91 -4.04 10.75
C THR A 33 7.06 -3.12 9.54
N GLY A 34 6.84 -1.81 9.71
CA GLY A 34 6.95 -0.83 8.62
C GLY A 34 8.37 -0.76 8.06
N SER A 35 9.35 -0.48 8.94
CA SER A 35 10.77 -0.39 8.54
C SER A 35 11.30 -1.71 7.95
N LEU A 36 10.85 -2.85 8.46
CA LEU A 36 11.22 -4.14 7.86
C LEU A 36 10.66 -4.30 6.44
N GLY A 37 9.40 -3.94 6.23
CA GLY A 37 8.80 -3.94 4.89
C GLY A 37 9.55 -3.03 3.92
N GLU A 38 9.96 -1.84 4.36
CA GLU A 38 10.74 -0.89 3.57
C GLU A 38 12.10 -1.48 3.15
N ILE A 39 12.85 -2.05 4.10
CA ILE A 39 14.15 -2.68 3.84
C ILE A 39 14.01 -3.86 2.87
N LEU A 40 13.01 -4.72 3.09
CA LEU A 40 12.74 -5.86 2.20
C LEU A 40 12.40 -5.39 0.78
N SER A 41 11.63 -4.31 0.65
CA SER A 41 11.26 -3.74 -0.65
C SER A 41 12.48 -3.19 -1.38
N ILE A 42 13.36 -2.47 -0.69
CA ILE A 42 14.61 -1.95 -1.26
C ILE A 42 15.53 -3.08 -1.72
N ALA A 43 15.68 -4.14 -0.91
CA ALA A 43 16.49 -5.30 -1.28
C ALA A 43 15.95 -6.00 -2.53
N GLN A 44 14.63 -6.23 -2.56
CA GLN A 44 13.99 -6.88 -3.69
C GLN A 44 14.03 -6.00 -4.94
N LEU A 45 13.98 -4.67 -4.82
CA LEU A 45 14.20 -3.74 -5.93
C LEU A 45 15.57 -3.94 -6.58
N PHE A 46 16.65 -3.88 -5.80
CA PHE A 46 18.00 -4.09 -6.33
C PHE A 46 18.17 -5.49 -6.93
N LYS A 47 17.57 -6.52 -6.32
CA LYS A 47 17.60 -7.89 -6.85
C LYS A 47 16.90 -8.02 -8.20
N ASN A 48 15.79 -7.31 -8.42
CA ASN A 48 15.03 -7.37 -9.67
C ASN A 48 15.50 -6.37 -10.72
N ASP A 49 16.40 -5.45 -10.39
CA ASP A 49 17.01 -4.51 -11.33
C ASP A 49 18.10 -5.16 -12.20
N THR A 50 17.67 -6.12 -13.02
CA THR A 50 18.56 -6.91 -13.90
C THR A 50 19.30 -6.06 -14.94
N ARG A 51 18.76 -4.88 -15.29
CA ARG A 51 19.36 -3.96 -16.27
C ARG A 51 20.23 -2.88 -15.62
N GLY A 52 20.35 -2.88 -14.29
CA GLY A 52 21.08 -1.85 -13.55
C GLY A 52 20.52 -0.44 -13.81
N SER A 53 19.20 -0.32 -13.91
CA SER A 53 18.47 0.91 -14.18
C SER A 53 18.47 1.87 -12.99
N ILE A 54 18.57 1.33 -11.77
CA ILE A 54 18.62 2.11 -10.53
C ILE A 54 19.98 2.80 -10.44
N PHE A 55 19.96 4.12 -10.32
CA PHE A 55 21.13 4.91 -9.98
C PHE A 55 21.32 4.97 -8.47
N SER A 56 20.28 5.35 -7.74
CA SER A 56 20.29 5.38 -6.28
C SER A 56 18.89 5.30 -5.67
N ILE A 57 18.83 4.95 -4.38
CA ILE A 57 17.61 5.03 -3.58
C ILE A 57 17.81 6.05 -2.47
N GLU A 58 16.91 7.02 -2.39
CA GLU A 58 16.89 8.06 -1.36
C GLU A 58 15.86 7.66 -0.29
N TYR A 59 16.35 7.19 0.86
CA TYR A 59 15.48 6.79 1.98
C TYR A 59 14.99 8.00 2.78
N ARG A 60 13.67 8.08 3.01
CA ARG A 60 12.99 9.19 3.70
C ARG A 60 12.39 8.81 5.05
N GLY A 61 12.13 7.51 5.26
CA GLY A 61 11.84 6.92 6.56
C GLY A 61 10.54 7.39 7.19
N GLY A 62 9.44 6.69 6.90
CA GLY A 62 8.19 6.70 7.66
C GLY A 62 7.60 8.07 7.97
N THR A 63 7.89 9.10 7.17
CA THR A 63 7.30 10.42 7.36
C THR A 63 5.79 10.28 7.23
N LYS A 64 5.03 10.85 8.18
CA LYS A 64 3.56 10.68 8.30
C LYS A 64 2.75 11.05 7.05
N LYS A 65 3.36 11.61 6.00
CA LYS A 65 2.72 11.97 4.73
C LYS A 65 3.70 11.75 3.57
N GLY A 66 3.26 11.03 2.54
CA GLY A 66 3.91 11.03 1.22
C GLY A 66 4.43 9.66 0.77
N GLU A 67 5.73 9.45 0.95
CA GLU A 67 6.53 8.36 0.38
C GLU A 67 7.62 7.93 1.38
N ASP A 68 7.97 6.65 1.41
CA ASP A 68 9.00 6.14 2.33
C ASP A 68 10.40 6.23 1.72
N PHE A 69 10.50 6.15 0.38
CA PHE A 69 11.74 6.37 -0.36
C PHE A 69 11.48 6.77 -1.82
N ASN A 70 12.50 7.32 -2.46
CA ASN A 70 12.52 7.57 -3.91
C ASN A 70 13.53 6.67 -4.60
N VAL A 71 13.15 6.13 -5.75
CA VAL A 71 14.05 5.41 -6.66
C VAL A 71 14.47 6.37 -7.77
N ARG A 72 15.77 6.71 -7.81
CA ARG A 72 16.35 7.49 -8.90
C ARG A 72 16.89 6.53 -9.96
N MET A 73 16.41 6.71 -11.18
CA MET A 73 16.77 5.92 -12.34
C MET A 73 17.93 6.58 -13.09
N LYS A 74 18.73 5.80 -13.81
CA LYS A 74 19.88 6.31 -14.58
C LYS A 74 19.48 7.25 -15.72
N ASN A 75 18.25 7.16 -16.20
CA ASN A 75 17.69 8.08 -17.20
C ASN A 75 17.28 9.44 -16.60
N GLY A 76 17.44 9.65 -15.29
CA GLY A 76 17.08 10.88 -14.59
C GLY A 76 15.68 10.86 -13.96
N ASP A 77 14.85 9.85 -14.24
CA ASP A 77 13.53 9.73 -13.62
C ASP A 77 13.61 9.46 -12.12
N THR A 78 12.61 9.95 -11.40
CA THR A 78 12.42 9.68 -9.96
C THR A 78 11.05 9.09 -9.74
N VAL A 79 11.02 7.90 -9.13
CA VAL A 79 9.80 7.17 -8.80
C VAL A 79 9.61 7.19 -7.29
N PRO A 80 8.59 7.88 -6.79
CA PRO A 80 8.25 7.85 -5.36
C PRO A 80 7.58 6.52 -4.99
N VAL A 81 7.97 5.97 -3.83
CA VAL A 81 7.50 4.67 -3.36
C VAL A 81 6.97 4.78 -1.92
N GLN A 82 5.75 4.29 -1.73
CA GLN A 82 5.13 4.09 -0.41
C GLN A 82 5.02 2.59 -0.13
N VAL A 83 5.57 2.18 1.00
CA VAL A 83 5.51 0.81 1.52
C VAL A 83 4.49 0.73 2.65
N LYS A 84 3.75 -0.38 2.69
CA LYS A 84 2.88 -0.76 3.80
C LYS A 84 3.11 -2.24 4.08
N ALA A 85 3.22 -2.61 5.34
CA ALA A 85 3.72 -3.94 5.70
C ALA A 85 2.93 -4.57 6.85
N SER A 86 2.63 -5.86 6.71
CA SER A 86 1.93 -6.67 7.71
C SER A 86 2.88 -7.70 8.31
N SER A 87 2.92 -7.80 9.65
CA SER A 87 3.68 -8.82 10.37
C SER A 87 2.91 -10.11 10.61
N ASP A 88 1.57 -10.03 10.62
CA ASP A 88 0.68 -11.16 10.84
C ASP A 88 0.15 -11.77 9.54
N GLY A 89 0.50 -11.19 8.39
CA GLY A 89 0.01 -11.63 7.09
C GLY A 89 -1.41 -11.19 6.80
N HIS A 90 -2.04 -10.41 7.68
CA HIS A 90 -3.44 -10.02 7.54
C HIS A 90 -3.58 -8.58 7.08
N THR A 91 -3.07 -7.58 7.82
CA THR A 91 -3.36 -6.16 7.52
C THR A 91 -2.10 -5.30 7.49
N CYS A 92 -1.86 -4.59 6.38
CA CYS A 92 -0.58 -3.88 6.14
C CYS A 92 -0.44 -2.49 6.80
N SER A 93 -1.52 -1.74 7.03
CA SER A 93 -1.54 -0.44 7.78
C SER A 93 -2.91 0.22 7.66
N THR A 94 -3.17 1.36 8.31
CA THR A 94 -4.38 2.18 8.12
C THR A 94 -4.12 3.39 7.23
N ILE A 95 -4.85 3.52 6.12
CA ILE A 95 -5.00 4.75 5.33
C ILE A 95 -6.19 5.51 5.87
N SER A 96 -6.01 6.81 6.14
CA SER A 96 -7.08 7.68 6.63
C SER A 96 -7.56 8.59 5.50
N PHE A 97 -8.87 8.66 5.30
CA PHE A 97 -9.51 9.64 4.44
C PHE A 97 -10.22 10.69 5.28
N VAL A 98 -10.00 11.97 4.97
CA VAL A 98 -10.71 13.07 5.63
C VAL A 98 -11.78 13.61 4.70
N PHE A 99 -13.05 13.40 5.04
CA PHE A 99 -14.18 13.93 4.28
C PHE A 99 -14.74 15.18 4.94
N ASP A 100 -15.30 16.08 4.14
CA ASP A 100 -16.07 17.19 4.67
C ASP A 100 -17.44 16.74 5.19
N GLU A 101 -18.14 17.63 5.86
CA GLU A 101 -19.44 17.37 6.50
C GLU A 101 -20.48 16.87 5.50
N LYS A 102 -20.51 17.43 4.28
CA LYS A 102 -21.46 17.05 3.24
C LYS A 102 -21.20 15.62 2.74
N ASP A 103 -19.95 15.31 2.42
CA ASP A 103 -19.55 13.97 2.00
C ASP A 103 -19.79 12.94 3.11
N ARG A 104 -19.51 13.29 4.36
CA ARG A 104 -19.75 12.45 5.54
C ARG A 104 -21.24 12.12 5.70
N ASP A 105 -22.12 13.09 5.55
CA ASP A 105 -23.56 12.88 5.75
C ASP A 105 -24.17 12.08 4.60
N ALA A 106 -23.67 12.25 3.37
CA ALA A 106 -23.99 11.38 2.24
C ALA A 106 -23.60 9.92 2.53
N LEU A 107 -22.38 9.68 3.05
CA LEU A 107 -21.92 8.34 3.45
C LEU A 107 -22.78 7.73 4.56
N LYS A 108 -23.12 8.51 5.60
CA LYS A 108 -24.00 8.06 6.70
C LYS A 108 -25.40 7.70 6.19
N SER A 109 -25.94 8.45 5.23
CA SER A 109 -27.25 8.18 4.64
C SER A 109 -27.25 6.85 3.87
N LEU A 110 -26.20 6.57 3.10
CA LEU A 110 -26.03 5.30 2.40
C LEU A 110 -25.98 4.10 3.36
N MET A 111 -25.28 4.24 4.49
CA MET A 111 -25.19 3.17 5.49
C MET A 111 -26.51 2.85 6.19
N LYS A 112 -27.48 3.79 6.20
CA LYS A 112 -28.78 3.69 6.87
C LYS A 112 -29.90 3.21 5.95
N ASP A 113 -29.67 3.03 4.65
CA ASP A 113 -30.70 2.63 3.70
C ASP A 113 -31.03 1.12 3.83
N PRO A 114 -32.26 0.75 4.23
CA PRO A 114 -32.66 -0.64 4.46
C PRO A 114 -32.95 -1.40 3.16
N THR A 115 -33.03 -0.73 2.00
CA THR A 115 -33.49 -1.37 0.75
C THR A 115 -32.49 -2.37 0.16
N GLY A 116 -31.22 -2.36 0.60
CA GLY A 116 -30.21 -3.32 0.14
C GLY A 116 -29.84 -3.22 -1.34
N CYS A 117 -30.34 -2.21 -2.07
CA CYS A 117 -29.87 -1.90 -3.41
C CYS A 117 -28.52 -1.20 -3.32
N PRO A 118 -27.49 -1.61 -4.08
CA PRO A 118 -26.21 -0.92 -4.09
C PRO A 118 -26.38 0.46 -4.73
N LYS A 119 -26.54 1.49 -3.89
CA LYS A 119 -26.44 2.89 -4.30
C LYS A 119 -24.96 3.23 -4.42
N GLN A 120 -24.45 3.33 -5.65
CA GLN A 120 -23.05 3.68 -5.93
C GLN A 120 -22.50 4.78 -5.01
N ILE A 121 -21.20 4.71 -4.68
CA ILE A 121 -20.54 5.76 -3.90
C ILE A 121 -20.71 7.10 -4.63
N PRO A 122 -21.10 8.21 -3.96
CA PRO A 122 -21.26 9.51 -4.59
C PRO A 122 -19.97 9.94 -5.30
N SER A 123 -20.10 10.53 -6.49
CA SER A 123 -18.95 11.01 -7.27
C SER A 123 -18.07 11.98 -6.48
N SER A 124 -18.65 12.84 -5.64
CA SER A 124 -17.90 13.76 -4.77
C SER A 124 -16.96 13.03 -3.82
N VAL A 125 -17.41 11.93 -3.21
CA VAL A 125 -16.60 11.08 -2.32
C VAL A 125 -15.50 10.38 -3.10
N GLN A 126 -15.82 9.81 -4.26
CA GLN A 126 -14.82 9.14 -5.11
C GLN A 126 -13.74 10.12 -5.57
N ASP A 127 -14.13 11.32 -5.97
CA ASP A 127 -13.23 12.38 -6.41
C ASP A 127 -12.40 12.91 -5.24
N LYS A 128 -12.97 13.00 -4.04
CA LYS A 128 -12.24 13.36 -2.83
C LYS A 128 -11.18 12.32 -2.49
N MET A 129 -11.53 11.02 -2.52
CA MET A 129 -10.57 9.92 -2.30
C MET A 129 -9.44 9.99 -3.33
N LYS A 130 -9.77 10.15 -4.62
CA LYS A 130 -8.77 10.36 -5.69
C LYS A 130 -7.89 11.60 -5.41
N SER A 131 -8.49 12.71 -4.96
CA SER A 131 -7.78 13.97 -4.73
C SER A 131 -6.81 13.93 -3.55
N GLN A 132 -7.10 13.15 -2.51
CA GLN A 132 -6.22 13.01 -1.33
C GLN A 132 -4.92 12.28 -1.66
N PHE A 133 -4.89 11.52 -2.74
CA PHE A 133 -3.68 10.92 -3.29
C PHE A 133 -3.00 11.80 -4.35
N LYS A 134 -3.58 12.96 -4.72
CA LYS A 134 -3.14 13.86 -5.79
C LYS A 134 -2.53 15.17 -5.27
N GLU A 135 -1.49 15.11 -4.44
CA GLU A 135 -0.58 16.27 -4.40
C GLU A 135 0.16 16.37 -5.76
N LYS A 136 -0.09 17.50 -6.43
CA LYS A 136 -0.30 17.67 -7.89
C LYS A 136 0.88 17.44 -8.86
N SER A 137 1.99 16.81 -8.49
CA SER A 137 3.07 16.53 -9.47
C SER A 137 3.79 15.19 -9.33
N ARG A 138 3.60 14.49 -8.20
CA ARG A 138 4.30 13.22 -7.91
C ARG A 138 3.37 12.03 -7.73
N ALA A 139 2.08 12.29 -7.52
CA ALA A 139 1.03 11.30 -7.33
C ALA A 139 0.89 10.30 -8.48
N ASP A 140 1.08 10.74 -9.73
CA ASP A 140 0.88 9.87 -10.89
C ASP A 140 2.05 8.87 -11.06
N LYS A 141 3.23 9.20 -10.51
CA LYS A 141 4.40 8.31 -10.49
C LYS A 141 4.52 7.50 -9.18
N LEU A 142 3.61 7.70 -8.22
CA LEU A 142 3.66 7.00 -6.93
C LEU A 142 3.37 5.51 -7.11
N ILE A 143 4.29 4.69 -6.62
CA ILE A 143 4.13 3.25 -6.53
C ILE A 143 3.90 2.83 -5.08
N TRP A 144 2.91 1.98 -4.88
CA TRP A 144 2.60 1.35 -3.61
C TRP A 144 3.17 -0.06 -3.57
N ILE A 145 3.88 -0.41 -2.50
CA ILE A 145 4.34 -1.77 -2.23
C ILE A 145 3.68 -2.26 -0.95
N CYS A 146 2.86 -3.29 -1.06
CA CYS A 146 2.25 -3.97 0.07
C CYS A 146 3.05 -5.23 0.37
N VAL A 147 3.58 -5.34 1.58
CA VAL A 147 4.46 -6.44 1.99
C VAL A 147 3.77 -7.28 3.07
N PHE A 148 3.43 -8.52 2.75
CA PHE A 148 2.85 -9.45 3.72
C PHE A 148 3.92 -10.41 4.20
N MET A 149 4.31 -10.26 5.46
CA MET A 149 5.37 -11.05 6.08
C MET A 149 4.77 -12.19 6.90
N SER A 150 3.95 -13.04 6.29
CA SER A 150 3.37 -14.23 6.95
C SER A 150 4.48 -15.16 7.44
N ASN A 151 4.34 -15.76 8.62
CA ASN A 151 5.24 -16.80 9.13
C ASN A 151 4.53 -18.16 8.98
N PRO A 152 5.14 -19.21 8.38
CA PRO A 152 6.54 -19.37 7.94
C PRO A 152 6.83 -19.08 6.46
N ALA A 153 5.88 -18.52 5.73
CA ALA A 153 6.05 -18.25 4.31
C ALA A 153 7.11 -17.17 4.02
N ALA A 154 7.65 -17.17 2.79
CA ALA A 154 8.40 -16.05 2.28
C ALA A 154 7.49 -14.79 2.21
N PRO A 155 8.04 -13.57 2.38
CA PRO A 155 7.25 -12.36 2.21
C PRO A 155 6.60 -12.31 0.82
N GLU A 156 5.33 -11.94 0.77
CA GLU A 156 4.59 -11.71 -0.48
C GLU A 156 4.53 -10.19 -0.76
N PHE A 157 4.83 -9.80 -1.99
CA PHE A 157 4.82 -8.40 -2.42
C PHE A 157 3.71 -8.15 -3.43
N PHE A 158 2.92 -7.10 -3.21
CA PHE A 158 1.95 -6.60 -4.19
C PHE A 158 2.27 -5.15 -4.54
N ILE A 159 2.49 -4.90 -5.82
CA ILE A 159 3.03 -3.65 -6.35
C ILE A 159 1.96 -3.01 -7.23
N TYR A 160 1.52 -1.82 -6.82
CA TYR A 160 0.43 -1.10 -7.47
C TYR A 160 0.88 0.29 -7.88
N LYS A 161 0.46 0.72 -9.07
CA LYS A 161 0.40 2.15 -9.38
C LYS A 161 -0.61 2.82 -8.46
N ASN A 162 -0.44 4.12 -8.22
CA ASN A 162 -1.36 4.89 -7.40
C ASN A 162 -2.83 4.73 -7.84
N GLU A 163 -3.10 4.75 -9.15
CA GLU A 163 -4.45 4.57 -9.69
C GLU A 163 -5.06 3.19 -9.39
N GLU A 164 -4.27 2.12 -9.51
CA GLU A 164 -4.70 0.75 -9.22
C GLU A 164 -5.02 0.61 -7.73
N MET A 165 -4.16 1.20 -6.88
CA MET A 165 -4.39 1.22 -5.45
C MET A 165 -5.70 1.94 -5.13
N ILE A 166 -5.95 3.12 -5.70
CA ILE A 166 -7.19 3.89 -5.53
C ILE A 166 -8.42 3.06 -5.95
N GLN A 167 -8.38 2.41 -7.11
CA GLN A 167 -9.48 1.55 -7.57
C GLN A 167 -9.74 0.41 -6.59
N LEU A 168 -8.69 -0.20 -6.06
CA LEU A 168 -8.76 -1.29 -5.09
C LEU A 168 -9.32 -0.80 -3.75
N ILE A 169 -9.07 0.46 -3.37
CA ILE A 169 -9.70 1.12 -2.22
C ILE A 169 -11.20 1.29 -2.41
N LEU A 170 -11.59 1.87 -3.54
CA LEU A 170 -12.99 2.13 -3.86
C LEU A 170 -13.80 0.84 -3.88
N LYS A 171 -13.29 -0.19 -4.55
CA LYS A 171 -13.94 -1.51 -4.65
C LYS A 171 -14.17 -2.16 -3.28
N GLU A 172 -13.20 -2.08 -2.37
CA GLU A 172 -13.38 -2.63 -1.02
C GLU A 172 -14.40 -1.80 -0.22
N TYR A 173 -14.41 -0.47 -0.39
CA TYR A 173 -15.36 0.40 0.28
C TYR A 173 -16.80 0.17 -0.19
N GLU A 174 -17.01 -0.08 -1.49
CA GLU A 174 -18.30 -0.51 -2.03
C GLU A 174 -18.76 -1.82 -1.37
N ASN A 175 -17.87 -2.81 -1.28
CA ASN A 175 -18.18 -4.08 -0.61
C ASN A 175 -18.56 -3.87 0.87
N TYR A 176 -17.87 -2.97 1.58
CA TYR A 176 -18.21 -2.62 2.97
C TYR A 176 -19.61 -2.01 3.08
N LEU A 177 -19.92 -1.01 2.26
CA LEU A 177 -21.20 -0.30 2.33
C LEU A 177 -22.38 -1.23 2.05
N PHE A 178 -22.24 -2.13 1.07
CA PHE A 178 -23.34 -2.99 0.60
C PHE A 178 -23.35 -4.39 1.21
N SER A 179 -22.39 -4.75 2.07
CA SER A 179 -22.45 -6.00 2.82
C SER A 179 -23.47 -5.88 3.96
N LYS A 180 -24.53 -6.71 3.91
CA LYS A 180 -25.55 -6.79 4.97
C LYS A 180 -25.12 -7.58 6.20
N GLU A 181 -24.19 -8.53 6.05
CA GLU A 181 -23.90 -9.54 7.10
C GLU A 181 -22.48 -9.46 7.66
N HIS A 182 -21.58 -8.68 7.05
CA HIS A 182 -20.15 -8.81 7.32
C HIS A 182 -19.39 -7.49 7.44
N ARG A 183 -20.04 -6.41 7.89
CA ARG A 183 -19.37 -5.11 8.12
C ARG A 183 -18.15 -5.25 9.05
N ASP A 184 -18.22 -6.16 10.01
CA ASP A 184 -17.17 -6.49 10.99
C ASP A 184 -15.93 -7.14 10.35
N LYS A 185 -16.06 -7.69 9.14
CA LYS A 185 -14.96 -8.28 8.36
C LYS A 185 -14.19 -7.25 7.54
N PHE A 186 -14.72 -6.02 7.43
CA PHE A 186 -14.08 -4.97 6.67
C PHE A 186 -13.35 -4.01 7.59
N ASN A 187 -12.17 -3.59 7.14
CA ASN A 187 -11.30 -2.70 7.86
C ASN A 187 -11.72 -1.21 7.77
N PHE A 188 -13.02 -0.92 7.66
CA PHE A 188 -13.54 0.45 7.50
C PHE A 188 -14.28 0.93 8.76
N GLY A 189 -13.84 2.06 9.32
CA GLY A 189 -14.51 2.76 10.41
C GLY A 189 -14.79 4.23 10.05
N LEU A 190 -16.03 4.68 10.23
CA LEU A 190 -16.40 6.10 10.12
C LEU A 190 -16.37 6.74 11.51
N PHE A 191 -15.39 7.62 11.74
CA PHE A 191 -15.25 8.34 13.01
C PHE A 191 -16.17 9.56 13.05
N THR A 192 -16.53 9.95 14.28
CA THR A 192 -17.39 11.12 14.54
C THR A 192 -16.82 12.42 13.98
N ASN A 193 -15.50 12.52 13.86
CA ASN A 193 -14.79 13.66 13.27
C ASN A 193 -14.76 13.67 11.71
N GLY A 194 -15.45 12.75 11.04
CA GLY A 194 -15.49 12.67 9.57
C GLY A 194 -14.29 11.95 8.93
N THR A 195 -13.42 11.33 9.74
CA THR A 195 -12.36 10.47 9.23
C THR A 195 -12.91 9.09 8.91
N VAL A 196 -12.73 8.62 7.67
CA VAL A 196 -12.86 7.20 7.35
C VAL A 196 -11.48 6.58 7.50
N LEU A 197 -11.29 5.76 8.54
CA LEU A 197 -10.12 4.91 8.63
C LEU A 197 -10.38 3.67 7.80
N ARG A 198 -9.46 3.38 6.87
CA ARG A 198 -9.37 2.10 6.20
C ARG A 198 -8.09 1.42 6.63
N SER A 199 -8.14 0.24 7.23
CA SER A 199 -6.97 -0.63 7.17
C SER A 199 -6.82 -1.19 5.74
N MET A 200 -5.64 -1.01 5.17
CA MET A 200 -5.18 -1.57 3.89
C MET A 200 -5.76 -2.97 3.69
N PRO A 201 -6.16 -3.30 2.45
CA PRO A 201 -6.87 -4.54 2.16
C PRO A 201 -6.05 -5.74 2.61
N ASP A 202 -6.72 -6.77 3.09
CA ASP A 202 -6.05 -7.99 3.54
C ASP A 202 -5.44 -8.78 2.38
N ILE A 203 -4.57 -9.74 2.72
CA ILE A 203 -3.86 -10.53 1.72
C ILE A 203 -4.78 -11.34 0.81
N ASP A 204 -5.91 -11.84 1.32
CA ASP A 204 -6.84 -12.66 0.56
C ASP A 204 -7.62 -11.80 -0.43
N PHE A 205 -8.01 -10.59 0.00
CA PHE A 205 -8.57 -9.57 -0.88
C PHE A 205 -7.59 -9.20 -1.98
N MET A 206 -6.31 -8.99 -1.65
CA MET A 206 -5.29 -8.69 -2.66
C MET A 206 -5.11 -9.84 -3.64
N LYS A 207 -4.99 -11.09 -3.18
CA LYS A 207 -4.86 -12.29 -4.04
C LYS A 207 -6.05 -12.46 -4.99
N LYS A 208 -7.27 -12.24 -4.51
CA LYS A 208 -8.49 -12.31 -5.33
C LYS A 208 -8.51 -11.23 -6.42
N ASN A 209 -8.04 -10.02 -6.12
CA ASN A 209 -8.03 -8.93 -7.10
C ASN A 209 -6.81 -8.97 -8.04
N ASP A 210 -5.70 -9.55 -7.62
CA ASP A 210 -4.56 -9.83 -8.49
C ASP A 210 -4.96 -10.76 -9.64
N SER A 211 -5.65 -11.87 -9.30
CA SER A 211 -6.13 -12.87 -10.26
C SER A 211 -7.37 -12.44 -11.05
N GLY A 212 -8.26 -11.66 -10.45
CA GLY A 212 -9.58 -11.36 -11.02
C GLY A 212 -9.74 -9.98 -11.68
N SER A 213 -8.92 -8.99 -11.34
CA SER A 213 -9.04 -7.61 -11.89
C SER A 213 -7.93 -7.20 -12.86
N GLY A 214 -6.99 -8.10 -13.17
CA GLY A 214 -5.96 -7.82 -14.18
C GLY A 214 -4.90 -6.81 -13.76
N PHE A 215 -4.81 -6.46 -12.47
CA PHE A 215 -3.78 -5.55 -11.97
C PHE A 215 -2.37 -6.13 -12.14
N ASN A 216 -2.21 -7.46 -12.13
CA ASN A 216 -0.90 -8.13 -12.21
C ASN A 216 0.11 -7.48 -11.24
N ALA A 217 -0.26 -7.43 -9.96
CA ALA A 217 0.44 -6.69 -8.93
C ALA A 217 1.46 -7.54 -8.17
N ARG A 218 1.20 -8.85 -8.04
CA ARG A 218 2.08 -9.75 -7.30
C ARG A 218 3.48 -9.80 -7.92
N ASP A 219 4.49 -9.46 -7.11
CA ASP A 219 5.91 -9.46 -7.49
C ASP A 219 6.24 -8.72 -8.81
N ASN A 220 5.38 -7.79 -9.25
CA ASN A 220 5.56 -7.07 -10.50
C ASN A 220 6.46 -5.83 -10.35
N TRP A 221 7.74 -6.08 -10.06
CA TRP A 221 8.77 -5.05 -9.89
C TRP A 221 9.00 -4.21 -11.14
N GLY A 222 8.63 -4.74 -12.33
CA GLY A 222 8.64 -4.03 -13.60
C GLY A 222 7.83 -2.73 -13.60
N LYS A 223 6.79 -2.64 -12.77
CA LYS A 223 5.99 -1.41 -12.62
C LYS A 223 6.80 -0.21 -12.14
N ILE A 224 7.89 -0.45 -11.40
CA ILE A 224 8.78 0.62 -10.91
C ILE A 224 9.78 1.00 -12.01
N PHE A 225 10.27 0.02 -12.76
CA PHE A 225 11.29 0.24 -13.80
C PHE A 225 10.75 0.85 -15.10
N HIS A 226 9.43 0.81 -15.31
CA HIS A 226 8.74 1.28 -16.52
C HIS A 226 7.71 2.39 -16.22
N THR A 227 7.90 3.11 -15.11
CA THR A 227 7.05 4.25 -14.72
C THR A 227 7.32 5.48 -15.58
#